data_AF-A0A2V8P2C9-F1
#
_entry.id   AF-A0A2V8P2C9-F1
#
_cell.length_a   1.000
_cell.length_b   1.000
_cell.length_c   1.000
_cell.angle_alpha   90.00
_cell.angle_beta   90.00
_cell.angle_gamma   90.00
#
_symmetry.space_group_name_H-M   'P 1'
#
loop_
_entity.id
_entity.type
_entity.pdbx_description
1 polymer ?
#
loop_
_entity_poly.entity_id
_entity_poly.type
_entity_poly.pdbx_seq_one_letter_code
_entity_poly.pdbx_strand_id
1 'polypeptide(L)'
;DGGYHVPHLHKGLDSVLEYSNYRIENGEHFCLQSSPMAHGDSDDVNAVRTGQRALYYWLYPNFMMNWYEGMLDTNFVRPLAVDRTEVIFDFYFADVSESALERNFASIEVSDRIQHEDLDICESVQRGLQSRAYEAGRLSVRREAGEHLFHRLLYSDLKVGITP
;
A
#
# COMPACT_ATOMS: atom_id res chain seq x y z
N ASP A 1 -3.81 4.29 -1.33
CA ASP A 1 -3.66 5.70 -1.79
C ASP A 1 -3.41 5.86 -3.30
N GLY A 2 -3.51 4.80 -4.11
CA GLY A 2 -3.32 4.90 -5.56
C GLY A 2 -1.95 5.39 -6.05
N GLY A 3 -0.94 5.40 -5.19
CA GLY A 3 0.40 5.93 -5.45
C GLY A 3 0.46 7.47 -5.53
N TYR A 4 -0.62 8.21 -5.26
CA TYR A 4 -0.63 9.68 -5.45
C TYR A 4 0.37 10.40 -4.54
N HIS A 5 0.46 9.95 -3.31
CA HIS A 5 1.27 10.57 -2.28
C HIS A 5 2.75 10.14 -2.31
N VAL A 6 3.06 9.05 -3.03
CA VAL A 6 4.41 8.46 -3.08
C VAL A 6 5.50 9.47 -3.45
N PRO A 7 5.37 10.30 -4.50
CA PRO A 7 6.40 11.29 -4.85
C PRO A 7 6.57 12.42 -3.84
N HIS A 8 5.60 12.59 -2.94
CA HIS A 8 5.56 13.69 -1.98
C HIS A 8 5.97 13.27 -0.58
N LEU A 9 5.71 12.01 -0.21
CA LEU A 9 5.84 11.51 1.17
C LEU A 9 6.81 10.33 1.29
N HIS A 10 7.02 9.53 0.24
CA HIS A 10 7.92 8.37 0.26
C HIS A 10 9.08 8.55 -0.71
N LYS A 11 10.02 9.45 -0.39
CA LYS A 11 11.17 9.77 -1.27
C LYS A 11 11.99 8.53 -1.65
N GLY A 12 12.09 7.53 -0.77
CA GLY A 12 12.80 6.28 -1.04
C GLY A 12 12.03 5.29 -1.94
N LEU A 13 10.70 5.35 -1.97
CA LEU A 13 9.88 4.51 -2.85
C LEU A 13 9.70 5.15 -4.24
N ASP A 14 9.67 6.49 -4.30
CA ASP A 14 9.60 7.26 -5.55
C ASP A 14 10.81 6.99 -6.47
N SER A 15 12.00 6.75 -5.91
CA SER A 15 13.20 6.47 -6.71
C SER A 15 13.22 5.09 -7.38
N VAL A 16 12.30 4.19 -7.00
CA VAL A 16 12.24 2.81 -7.48
C VAL A 16 11.09 2.57 -8.47
N LEU A 17 10.10 3.46 -8.51
CA LEU A 17 8.92 3.34 -9.35
C LEU A 17 8.99 4.28 -10.54
N GLU A 18 8.79 3.75 -11.74
CA GLU A 18 8.61 4.58 -12.92
C GLU A 18 7.19 5.19 -12.95
N TYR A 19 7.02 6.33 -12.28
CA TYR A 19 5.72 6.95 -12.02
C TYR A 19 4.88 7.27 -13.28
N SER A 20 5.52 7.49 -14.42
CA SER A 20 4.88 7.67 -15.74
C SER A 20 4.13 6.41 -16.21
N ASN A 21 4.61 5.24 -15.81
CA ASN A 21 4.10 3.93 -16.20
C ASN A 21 3.30 3.24 -15.08
N TYR A 22 3.00 3.97 -14.00
CA TYR A 22 2.15 3.49 -12.91
C TYR A 22 0.70 3.30 -13.39
N ARG A 23 0.16 2.09 -13.23
CA ARG A 23 -1.18 1.71 -13.66
C ARG A 23 -2.02 1.24 -12.48
N ILE A 24 -3.32 1.50 -12.56
CA ILE A 24 -4.33 1.04 -11.60
C ILE A 24 -5.39 0.27 -12.39
N GLU A 25 -5.66 -0.95 -11.95
CA GLU A 25 -6.62 -1.87 -12.55
C GLU A 25 -7.58 -2.38 -11.47
N ASN A 26 -8.86 -2.02 -11.59
CA ASN A 26 -9.89 -2.48 -10.66
C ASN A 26 -10.56 -3.74 -11.22
N GLY A 27 -10.64 -4.78 -10.38
CA GLY A 27 -11.53 -5.90 -10.55
C GLY A 27 -12.85 -5.70 -9.81
N GLU A 28 -13.58 -6.79 -9.59
CA GLU A 28 -14.85 -6.75 -8.86
C GLU A 28 -14.65 -6.45 -7.37
N HIS A 29 -13.69 -7.13 -6.74
CA HIS A 29 -13.38 -7.03 -5.30
C HIS A 29 -11.88 -6.81 -5.03
N PHE A 30 -11.15 -6.29 -6.01
CA PHE A 30 -9.73 -6.01 -5.88
C PHE A 30 -9.28 -4.80 -6.68
N CYS A 31 -8.15 -4.25 -6.29
CA CYS A 31 -7.42 -3.24 -7.05
C CYS A 31 -5.96 -3.71 -7.18
N LEU A 32 -5.43 -3.66 -8.41
CA LEU A 32 -4.02 -3.88 -8.69
C LEU A 32 -3.40 -2.55 -9.08
N GLN A 33 -2.38 -2.13 -8.34
CA GLN A 33 -1.49 -1.06 -8.74
C GLN A 33 -0.17 -1.68 -9.21
N SER A 34 0.35 -1.25 -10.36
CA SER A 34 1.60 -1.82 -10.88
C SER A 34 2.47 -0.81 -11.58
N SER A 35 3.77 -1.03 -11.48
CA SER A 35 4.80 -0.20 -12.12
C SER A 35 5.94 -1.07 -12.60
N PRO A 36 6.56 -0.76 -13.75
CA PRO A 36 7.94 -1.19 -14.01
C PRO A 36 8.85 -0.73 -12.86
N MET A 37 9.83 -1.56 -12.54
CA MET A 37 10.91 -1.16 -11.63
C MET A 37 11.86 -0.23 -12.38
N ALA A 38 12.19 0.92 -11.81
CA ALA A 38 13.23 1.79 -12.33
C ALA A 38 14.61 1.17 -12.04
N HIS A 39 15.54 1.26 -13.00
CA HIS A 39 16.94 0.89 -12.78
C HIS A 39 17.75 2.17 -12.64
N GLY A 40 17.73 2.74 -11.43
CA GLY A 40 18.50 3.93 -11.05
C GLY A 40 19.71 3.60 -10.19
N ASP A 41 20.54 4.61 -9.91
CA ASP A 41 21.68 4.48 -8.99
C ASP A 41 21.22 4.04 -7.58
N SER A 42 22.13 3.38 -6.87
CA SER A 42 21.90 2.56 -5.68
C SER A 42 21.29 3.32 -4.48
N ASP A 43 19.96 3.29 -4.36
CA ASP A 43 19.25 3.54 -3.10
C ASP A 43 18.98 2.22 -2.36
N ASP A 44 18.88 2.26 -1.02
CA ASP A 44 18.65 1.08 -0.16
C ASP A 44 17.47 0.20 -0.63
N VAL A 45 16.42 0.84 -1.18
CA VAL A 45 15.22 0.15 -1.68
C VAL A 45 15.53 -0.66 -2.94
N ASN A 46 16.33 -0.11 -3.88
CA ASN A 46 16.78 -0.82 -5.08
C ASN A 46 17.70 -2.01 -4.76
N ALA A 47 18.41 -1.96 -3.62
CA ALA A 47 19.27 -3.06 -3.19
C ALA A 47 18.46 -4.33 -2.79
N VAL A 48 17.23 -4.14 -2.29
CA VAL A 48 16.41 -5.22 -1.71
C VAL A 48 15.14 -5.54 -2.50
N ARG A 49 14.71 -4.66 -3.42
CA ARG A 49 13.57 -4.87 -4.31
C ARG A 49 14.08 -5.17 -5.72
N THR A 50 13.81 -6.36 -6.21
CA THR A 50 14.33 -6.86 -7.50
C THR A 50 13.21 -7.21 -8.48
N GLY A 51 13.61 -7.37 -9.73
CA GLY A 51 12.76 -7.82 -10.82
C GLY A 51 12.29 -6.71 -11.74
N GLN A 52 11.39 -7.07 -12.64
CA GLN A 52 10.95 -6.16 -13.71
C GLN A 52 9.77 -5.28 -13.30
N ARG A 53 9.00 -5.68 -12.27
CA ARG A 53 7.76 -5.01 -11.87
C ARG A 53 7.55 -5.06 -10.37
N ALA A 54 6.95 -3.99 -9.85
CA ALA A 54 6.29 -3.97 -8.56
C ALA A 54 4.79 -4.16 -8.77
N LEU A 55 4.16 -5.03 -7.98
CA LEU A 55 2.74 -5.32 -8.01
C LEU A 55 2.14 -5.15 -6.61
N TYR A 56 1.21 -4.21 -6.46
CA TYR A 56 0.52 -3.94 -5.20
C TYR A 56 -0.95 -4.31 -5.35
N TYR A 57 -1.35 -5.42 -4.76
CA TYR A 57 -2.73 -5.84 -4.73
C TYR A 57 -3.40 -5.36 -3.45
N TRP A 58 -4.61 -4.86 -3.59
CA TRP A 58 -5.57 -4.73 -2.52
C TRP A 58 -6.74 -5.66 -2.79
N LEU A 59 -7.08 -6.48 -1.81
CA LEU A 59 -8.20 -7.41 -1.82
C LEU A 59 -9.21 -6.96 -0.76
N TYR A 60 -10.44 -6.71 -1.20
CA TYR A 60 -11.53 -6.38 -0.30
C TYR A 60 -11.80 -7.55 0.67
N PRO A 61 -12.02 -7.32 1.97
CA PRO A 61 -12.21 -5.99 2.59
C PRO A 61 -10.93 -5.30 3.08
N ASN A 62 -9.88 -6.05 3.42
CA ASN A 62 -8.85 -5.55 4.32
C ASN A 62 -7.48 -6.24 4.19
N PHE A 63 -7.16 -6.79 3.03
CA PHE A 63 -5.91 -7.50 2.81
C PHE A 63 -5.14 -6.91 1.63
N MET A 64 -3.82 -6.79 1.76
CA MET A 64 -2.95 -6.31 0.68
C MET A 64 -1.77 -7.25 0.46
N MET A 65 -1.22 -7.23 -0.75
CA MET A 65 -0.03 -7.98 -1.13
C MET A 65 0.89 -7.07 -1.95
N ASN A 66 2.11 -6.88 -1.48
CA ASN A 66 3.15 -6.16 -2.19
C ASN A 66 4.15 -7.18 -2.73
N TRP A 67 4.17 -7.36 -4.04
CA TRP A 67 4.93 -8.41 -4.69
C TRP A 67 6.02 -7.84 -5.61
N TYR A 68 7.24 -8.34 -5.37
CA TYR A 68 8.45 -8.13 -6.15
C TYR A 68 9.06 -9.48 -6.53
N GLU A 69 9.98 -9.53 -7.49
CA GLU A 69 10.61 -10.80 -7.85
C GLU A 69 11.44 -11.35 -6.68
N GLY A 70 11.07 -12.53 -6.20
CA GLY A 70 11.71 -13.22 -5.08
C GLY A 70 11.25 -12.80 -3.68
N MET A 71 10.32 -11.84 -3.56
CA MET A 71 9.85 -11.33 -2.27
C MET A 71 8.38 -10.89 -2.32
N LEU A 72 7.64 -11.24 -1.28
CA LEU A 72 6.25 -10.83 -1.07
C LEU A 72 6.12 -10.35 0.38
N ASP A 73 5.48 -9.22 0.59
CA ASP A 73 4.90 -8.87 1.89
C ASP A 73 3.37 -8.77 1.80
N THR A 74 2.71 -9.06 2.92
CA THR A 74 1.25 -8.99 3.03
C THR A 74 0.84 -8.13 4.20
N ASN A 75 -0.25 -7.38 4.02
CA ASN A 75 -0.73 -6.42 5.01
C ASN A 75 -2.17 -6.82 5.37
N PHE A 76 -2.40 -7.29 6.59
CA PHE A 76 -3.74 -7.61 7.06
C PHE A 76 -4.23 -6.54 8.04
N VAL A 77 -5.28 -5.83 7.65
CA VAL A 77 -5.80 -4.67 8.38
C VAL A 77 -6.94 -5.13 9.31
N ARG A 78 -6.64 -5.25 10.61
CA ARG A 78 -7.59 -5.68 11.65
C ARG A 78 -8.19 -4.48 12.39
N PRO A 79 -9.51 -4.21 12.26
CA PRO A 79 -10.14 -3.15 13.03
C PRO A 79 -10.17 -3.52 14.52
N LEU A 80 -9.78 -2.59 15.39
CA LEU A 80 -9.80 -2.76 16.86
C LEU A 80 -10.86 -1.88 17.53
N ALA A 81 -11.10 -0.69 16.98
CA ALA A 81 -12.14 0.24 17.36
C ALA A 81 -12.45 1.19 16.20
N VAL A 82 -13.38 2.13 16.41
CA VAL A 82 -13.73 3.16 15.41
C VAL A 82 -12.57 4.09 15.05
N ASP A 83 -11.55 4.18 15.92
CA ASP A 83 -10.40 5.06 15.82
C ASP A 83 -9.06 4.31 15.94
N ARG A 84 -9.08 2.97 15.92
CA ARG A 84 -7.88 2.14 16.06
C ARG A 84 -7.92 0.91 15.17
N THR A 85 -6.78 0.64 14.56
CA THR A 85 -6.57 -0.48 13.65
C THR A 85 -5.19 -1.07 13.93
N GLU A 86 -5.05 -2.38 13.81
CA GLU A 86 -3.75 -3.05 13.73
C GLU A 86 -3.51 -3.47 12.29
N VAL A 87 -2.29 -3.28 11.79
CA VAL A 87 -1.88 -3.82 10.48
C VAL A 87 -0.78 -4.84 10.74
N ILE A 88 -1.04 -6.08 10.36
CA ILE A 88 -0.09 -7.19 10.52
C ILE A 88 0.65 -7.35 9.19
N PHE A 89 1.98 -7.24 9.27
CA PHE A 89 2.88 -7.47 8.14
C PHE A 89 3.55 -8.84 8.26
N ASP A 90 3.38 -9.66 7.23
CA ASP A 90 4.14 -10.91 7.07
C ASP A 90 5.04 -10.79 5.85
N PHE A 91 6.25 -11.35 5.94
CA PHE A 91 7.27 -11.30 4.90
C PHE A 91 7.63 -12.69 4.41
N TYR A 92 7.67 -12.86 3.10
CA TYR A 92 7.95 -14.11 2.42
C TYR A 92 9.07 -13.91 1.40
N PHE A 93 10.08 -14.76 1.46
CA PHE A 93 11.24 -14.72 0.58
C PHE A 93 11.40 -16.06 -0.13
N ALA A 94 11.73 -16.02 -1.42
CA ALA A 94 11.98 -17.22 -2.21
C ALA A 94 13.29 -17.92 -1.79
N ASP A 95 14.32 -17.15 -1.41
CA ASP A 95 15.59 -17.63 -0.88
C ASP A 95 15.69 -17.29 0.61
N VAL A 96 15.76 -18.33 1.45
CA VAL A 96 15.93 -18.25 2.91
C VAL A 96 17.24 -18.90 3.38
N SER A 97 18.20 -19.05 2.46
CA SER A 97 19.54 -19.52 2.78
C SER A 97 20.27 -18.56 3.74
N GLU A 98 21.29 -19.07 4.43
CA GLU A 98 22.13 -18.25 5.33
C GLU A 98 22.76 -17.06 4.59
N SER A 99 23.14 -17.23 3.31
CA SER A 99 23.67 -16.16 2.46
C SER A 99 22.65 -15.08 2.09
N ALA A 100 21.35 -15.39 2.10
CA ALA A 100 20.29 -14.43 1.79
C ALA A 100 19.77 -13.68 3.03
N LEU A 101 20.13 -14.14 4.24
CA LEU A 101 19.54 -13.69 5.49
C LEU A 101 19.74 -12.18 5.73
N GLU A 102 20.96 -11.67 5.52
CA GLU A 102 21.27 -10.25 5.66
C GLU A 102 20.41 -9.38 4.73
N ARG A 103 20.30 -9.78 3.46
CA ARG A 103 19.45 -9.09 2.48
C ARG A 103 17.97 -9.14 2.87
N ASN A 104 17.47 -10.27 3.37
CA ASN A 104 16.09 -10.42 3.78
C ASN A 104 15.76 -9.53 4.98
N PHE A 105 16.66 -9.41 5.96
CA PHE A 105 16.49 -8.47 7.07
C PHE A 105 16.53 -7.01 6.61
N ALA A 106 17.48 -6.64 5.76
CA ALA A 106 17.52 -5.30 5.17
C ALA A 106 16.22 -4.97 4.39
N SER A 107 15.65 -5.97 3.71
CA SER A 107 14.35 -5.85 3.04
C SER A 107 13.20 -5.55 4.01
N ILE A 108 13.19 -6.19 5.18
CA ILE A 108 12.17 -5.95 6.22
C ILE A 108 12.35 -4.56 6.81
N GLU A 109 13.59 -4.13 7.10
CA GLU A 109 13.89 -2.80 7.63
C GLU A 109 13.47 -1.68 6.65
N VAL A 110 13.66 -1.87 5.35
CA VAL A 110 13.15 -0.94 4.33
C VAL A 110 11.63 -0.85 4.37
N SER A 111 10.92 -1.98 4.44
CA SER A 111 9.45 -1.97 4.57
C SER A 111 9.00 -1.29 5.87
N ASP A 112 9.65 -1.59 7.00
CA ASP A 112 9.31 -0.99 8.29
C ASP A 112 9.39 0.54 8.27
N ARG A 113 10.43 1.11 7.65
CA ARG A 113 10.54 2.56 7.47
C ARG A 113 9.36 3.15 6.68
N ILE A 114 9.00 2.52 5.56
CA ILE A 114 7.87 2.97 4.72
C ILE A 114 6.56 2.85 5.50
N GLN A 115 6.38 1.79 6.29
CA GLN A 115 5.18 1.62 7.11
C GLN A 115 5.03 2.66 8.21
N HIS A 116 6.13 3.13 8.80
CA HIS A 116 6.09 4.24 9.76
C HIS A 116 5.65 5.56 9.08
N GLU A 117 6.11 5.80 7.85
CA GLU A 117 5.67 6.96 7.06
C GLU A 117 4.16 6.90 6.77
N ASP A 118 3.63 5.74 6.38
CA ASP A 118 2.18 5.51 6.20
C ASP A 118 1.38 5.73 7.48
N LEU A 119 1.91 5.26 8.62
CA LEU A 119 1.27 5.40 9.93
C LEU A 119 1.12 6.88 10.31
N ASP A 120 2.19 7.66 10.15
CA ASP A 120 2.18 9.10 10.45
C ASP A 120 1.11 9.84 9.62
N ILE A 121 0.95 9.46 8.35
CA ILE A 121 -0.08 10.00 7.46
C ILE A 121 -1.48 9.62 7.97
N CYS A 122 -1.71 8.35 8.26
CA CYS A 122 -3.01 7.86 8.71
C CYS A 122 -3.45 8.53 10.02
N GLU A 123 -2.53 8.67 10.98
CA GLU A 123 -2.83 9.37 12.23
C GLU A 123 -3.11 10.86 12.02
N SER A 124 -2.35 11.51 11.12
CA SER A 124 -2.59 12.91 10.76
C SER A 124 -3.95 13.12 10.12
N VAL A 125 -4.32 12.27 9.17
CA VAL A 125 -5.65 12.26 8.55
C VAL A 125 -6.73 12.04 9.60
N GLN A 126 -6.58 11.03 10.45
CA GLN A 126 -7.58 10.71 11.49
C GLN A 126 -7.79 11.88 12.45
N ARG A 127 -6.74 12.59 12.87
CA ARG A 127 -6.86 13.82 13.66
C ARG A 127 -7.62 14.92 12.90
N GLY A 128 -7.33 15.09 11.61
CA GLY A 128 -8.01 16.06 10.75
C GLY A 128 -9.51 15.79 10.59
N LEU A 129 -9.90 14.53 10.45
CA LEU A 129 -11.30 14.09 10.31
C LEU A 129 -12.16 14.41 11.53
N GLN A 130 -11.57 14.60 12.71
CA GLN A 130 -12.28 15.01 13.93
C GLN A 130 -12.56 16.52 14.00
N SER A 131 -12.02 17.31 13.05
CA SER A 131 -12.27 18.75 13.00
C SER A 131 -13.69 19.06 12.57
N ARG A 132 -14.34 20.00 13.27
CA ARG A 132 -15.68 20.51 12.89
C ARG A 132 -15.69 21.26 11.55
N ALA A 133 -14.51 21.69 11.07
CA ALA A 133 -14.37 22.36 9.78
C ALA A 133 -14.11 21.39 8.63
N TYR A 134 -13.98 20.08 8.90
CA TYR A 134 -13.80 19.09 7.86
C TYR A 134 -15.08 18.93 7.04
N GLU A 135 -14.90 18.93 5.72
CA GLU A 135 -15.91 18.52 4.75
C GLU A 135 -15.32 17.44 3.84
N ALA A 136 -16.14 16.50 3.40
CA ALA A 136 -15.69 15.39 2.57
C ALA A 136 -15.10 15.89 1.24
N GLY A 137 -13.85 15.52 0.99
CA GLY A 137 -13.12 15.84 -0.24
C GLY A 137 -13.56 15.01 -1.44
N ARG A 138 -12.96 15.30 -2.61
CA ARG A 138 -13.16 14.52 -3.83
C ARG A 138 -11.95 13.63 -4.08
N LEU A 139 -12.22 12.40 -4.53
CA LEU A 139 -11.19 11.50 -5.03
C LEU A 139 -10.75 11.89 -6.44
N SER A 140 -9.45 11.79 -6.69
CA SER A 140 -8.81 11.92 -7.99
C SER A 140 -9.23 10.77 -8.90
N VAL A 141 -9.97 11.07 -9.96
CA VAL A 141 -10.42 10.06 -10.94
C VAL A 141 -9.26 9.27 -11.54
N ARG A 142 -8.11 9.92 -11.74
CA ARG A 142 -6.93 9.29 -12.37
C ARG A 142 -6.11 8.44 -11.41
N ARG A 143 -6.10 8.77 -10.11
CA ARG A 143 -5.15 8.20 -9.15
C ARG A 143 -5.83 7.43 -8.03
N GLU A 144 -7.05 7.77 -7.65
CA GLU A 144 -7.73 7.18 -6.48
C GLU A 144 -8.88 6.25 -6.86
N ALA A 145 -8.70 5.50 -7.96
CA ALA A 145 -9.72 4.59 -8.47
C ALA A 145 -9.94 3.38 -7.53
N GLY A 146 -8.90 2.94 -6.81
CA GLY A 146 -8.99 1.85 -5.83
C GLY A 146 -9.75 2.26 -4.57
N GLU A 147 -9.51 3.47 -4.07
CA GLU A 147 -10.19 4.08 -2.93
C GLU A 147 -11.67 4.25 -3.24
N HIS A 148 -11.98 4.71 -4.46
CA HIS A 148 -13.36 4.81 -4.91
C HIS A 148 -14.04 3.43 -4.96
N LEU A 149 -13.34 2.38 -5.41
CA LEU A 149 -13.87 1.01 -5.36
C LEU A 149 -14.13 0.55 -3.92
N PHE A 150 -13.19 0.76 -3.00
CA PHE A 150 -13.36 0.45 -1.58
C PHE A 150 -14.63 1.08 -1.00
N HIS A 151 -14.82 2.39 -1.20
CA HIS A 151 -16.01 3.08 -0.68
C HIS A 151 -17.31 2.54 -1.29
N ARG A 152 -17.31 2.13 -2.56
CA ARG A 152 -18.48 1.52 -3.21
C ARG A 152 -18.81 0.14 -2.63
N LEU A 153 -17.81 -0.71 -2.42
CA LEU A 153 -18.01 -2.04 -1.83
C LEU A 153 -18.46 -1.94 -0.38
N LEU A 154 -17.81 -1.09 0.42
CA LEU A 154 -18.22 -0.84 1.81
C LEU A 154 -19.65 -0.31 1.88
N TYR A 155 -20.03 0.63 1.01
CA TYR A 155 -21.41 1.12 0.95
C TYR A 155 -22.41 0.02 0.64
N SER A 156 -22.08 -0.88 -0.31
CA SER A 156 -22.92 -2.03 -0.66
C SER A 156 -23.14 -2.94 0.56
N ASP A 157 -22.07 -3.31 1.25
CA ASP A 157 -22.16 -4.18 2.43
C ASP A 157 -22.95 -3.54 3.57
N LEU A 158 -22.72 -2.26 3.84
CA LEU A 158 -23.50 -1.52 4.84
C LEU A 158 -24.98 -1.44 4.46
N LYS A 159 -25.30 -1.25 3.17
CA LYS A 159 -26.69 -1.25 2.70
C LYS A 159 -27.37 -2.59 2.88
N VAL A 160 -26.68 -3.69 2.57
CA VAL A 160 -27.21 -5.04 2.79
C VAL A 160 -27.43 -5.29 4.27
N GLY A 161 -26.47 -4.96 5.13
CA GLY A 161 -26.58 -5.17 6.59
C GLY A 161 -27.63 -4.32 7.31
N ILE A 162 -28.08 -3.20 6.69
CA ILE A 162 -29.12 -2.32 7.23
C ILE A 162 -30.51 -2.65 6.66
N THR A 163 -30.58 -3.46 5.59
CA THR A 163 -31.87 -3.86 5.01
C THR A 163 -32.37 -5.12 5.73
N PRO A 164 -33.57 -5.08 6.37
CA PRO A 164 -34.10 -6.20 7.15
C PRO A 164 -34.46 -7.43 6.31
#